data_AF-A0A844CRH9-F1
#
_entry.id   AF-A0A844CRH9-F1
#
_cell.length_a   1.000
_cell.length_b   1.000
_cell.length_c   1.000
_cell.angle_alpha   90.00
_cell.angle_beta   90.00
_cell.angle_gamma   90.00
#
_symmetry.space_group_name_H-M   'P 1'
#
loop_
_entity.id
_entity.type
_entity.pdbx_description
1 polymer ?
#
loop_
_entity_poly.entity_id
_entity_poly.type
_entity_poly.pdbx_seq_one_letter_code
_entity_poly.pdbx_strand_id
1 'polypeptide(L)'
;MELNNITQTTAAATAGVDIALLLAADSKPVEKTFTVSVLFNDDGDHLAGFETVGKNSTQYRDVIRATSVTAIKRSQTKKQQIDGKTDAGAGQLFDLGEDRNLKIAIAVTVGLPGFTSGGQPLPVTEANVRALLTKFPAWVDKIIAALEVDANFLTI
;
A
#
# COMPACT_ATOMS: atom_id res chain seq x y z
N MET A 1 10.66 46.08 12.73
CA MET A 1 9.90 44.83 12.81
C MET A 1 10.20 44.09 11.52
N GLU A 2 11.26 43.30 11.51
CA GLU A 2 11.68 42.47 10.38
C GLU A 2 11.97 41.09 10.96
N LEU A 3 11.20 40.09 10.53
CA LEU A 3 11.43 38.69 10.91
C LEU A 3 12.34 38.11 9.84
N ASN A 4 13.59 37.85 10.26
CA ASN A 4 14.64 37.27 9.45
C ASN A 4 14.20 35.95 8.83
N ASN A 5 14.29 35.90 7.51
CA ASN A 5 14.14 34.71 6.70
C ASN A 5 15.27 33.74 7.07
N ILE A 6 14.93 32.63 7.71
CA ILE A 6 15.90 31.58 8.04
C ILE A 6 16.22 30.86 6.73
N THR A 7 17.32 31.29 6.10
CA THR A 7 17.99 30.53 5.04
C THR A 7 18.37 29.18 5.63
N GLN A 8 17.61 28.14 5.26
CA GLN A 8 17.88 26.77 5.65
C GLN A 8 19.09 26.28 4.84
N THR A 9 20.28 26.67 5.30
CA THR A 9 21.55 26.29 4.67
C THR A 9 21.78 24.79 4.86
N THR A 10 21.39 24.05 3.82
CA THR A 10 22.00 22.81 3.29
C THR A 10 23.18 22.23 4.10
N ALA A 11 22.87 21.45 5.13
CA ALA A 11 23.85 20.66 5.89
C ALA A 11 24.17 19.29 5.25
N ALA A 12 23.74 19.04 4.01
CA ALA A 12 23.88 17.74 3.34
C ALA A 12 25.13 17.61 2.44
N ALA A 13 25.89 18.69 2.24
CA ALA A 13 26.99 18.71 1.28
C ALA A 13 28.21 17.84 1.69
N THR A 14 28.27 17.32 2.92
CA THR A 14 29.39 16.50 3.42
C THR A 14 29.26 15.01 3.17
N ALA A 15 28.15 14.53 2.57
CA ALA A 15 27.94 13.10 2.33
C ALA A 15 28.13 12.65 0.87
N GLY A 16 28.49 13.54 -0.06
CA GLY A 16 28.58 13.19 -1.49
C GLY A 16 27.23 12.82 -2.13
N VAL A 17 26.12 13.07 -1.42
CA VAL A 17 24.77 12.85 -1.93
C VAL A 17 24.33 14.12 -2.66
N ASP A 18 24.14 14.01 -3.97
CA ASP A 18 23.58 15.09 -4.78
C ASP A 18 22.07 15.20 -4.52
N ILE A 19 21.70 15.95 -3.49
CA ILE A 19 20.30 16.23 -3.17
C ILE A 19 19.64 17.06 -4.28
N ALA A 20 20.39 17.83 -5.07
CA ALA A 20 19.81 18.59 -6.17
C ALA A 20 19.26 17.65 -7.25
N LEU A 21 19.92 16.52 -7.51
CA LEU A 21 19.40 15.47 -8.39
C LEU A 21 18.10 14.85 -7.88
N LEU A 22 17.94 14.73 -6.55
CA LEU A 22 16.71 14.20 -5.92
C LEU A 22 15.56 15.20 -5.86
N LEU A 23 15.84 16.49 -6.05
CA LEU A 23 14.88 17.59 -5.98
C LEU A 23 14.61 18.21 -7.34
N ALA A 24 15.21 17.69 -8.41
CA ALA A 24 15.05 18.21 -9.76
C ALA A 24 13.58 18.01 -10.21
N ALA A 25 12.99 18.99 -10.90
CA ALA A 25 11.56 18.96 -11.26
C ALA A 25 11.17 17.80 -12.20
N ASP A 26 12.15 17.24 -12.89
CA ASP A 26 12.08 16.06 -13.77
C ASP A 26 12.48 14.76 -13.06
N SER A 27 13.07 14.84 -11.87
CA SER A 27 13.28 13.68 -10.98
C SER A 27 11.95 13.23 -10.37
N LYS A 28 11.19 12.45 -11.14
CA LYS A 28 10.05 11.70 -10.61
C LYS A 28 10.55 10.30 -10.23
N PRO A 29 10.23 9.81 -9.02
CA PRO A 29 10.38 8.39 -8.74
C PRO A 29 9.70 7.61 -9.87
N VAL A 30 10.34 6.57 -10.39
CA VAL A 30 9.68 5.69 -11.36
C VAL A 30 8.54 4.99 -10.62
N GLU A 31 7.31 5.48 -10.78
CA GLU A 31 6.11 4.80 -10.28
C GLU A 31 5.76 3.69 -11.27
N LYS A 32 6.49 2.59 -11.18
CA LYS A 32 6.17 1.36 -11.91
C LYS A 32 4.97 0.70 -11.23
N THR A 33 3.95 0.37 -12.02
CA THR A 33 2.87 -0.50 -11.58
C THR A 33 3.22 -1.96 -11.84
N PHE A 34 2.67 -2.86 -11.03
CA PHE A 34 2.79 -4.31 -11.22
C PHE A 34 1.41 -4.97 -11.20
N THR A 35 1.15 -5.82 -12.19
CA THR A 35 -0.12 -6.55 -12.31
C THR A 35 -0.06 -7.86 -11.54
N VAL A 36 -0.82 -7.94 -10.46
CA VAL A 36 -1.07 -9.16 -9.71
C VAL A 36 -2.21 -9.92 -10.38
N SER A 37 -1.87 -10.95 -11.15
CA SER A 37 -2.84 -11.80 -11.85
C SER A 37 -3.57 -12.74 -10.89
N VAL A 38 -4.91 -12.77 -10.96
CA VAL A 38 -5.73 -13.60 -10.07
C VAL A 38 -6.74 -14.49 -10.78
N LEU A 39 -7.11 -14.15 -12.02
CA LEU A 39 -7.91 -15.00 -12.90
C LEU A 39 -7.13 -15.28 -14.17
N PHE A 40 -7.29 -16.51 -14.67
CA PHE A 40 -6.66 -17.00 -15.90
C PHE A 40 -7.72 -17.71 -16.75
N ASN A 41 -7.54 -17.73 -18.07
CA ASN A 41 -8.36 -18.55 -18.97
C ASN A 41 -7.90 -20.02 -18.94
N ASP A 42 -8.55 -20.87 -19.72
CA ASP A 42 -8.24 -22.30 -19.80
C ASP A 42 -6.83 -22.58 -20.36
N ASP A 43 -6.27 -21.63 -21.12
CA ASP A 43 -4.91 -21.69 -21.69
C ASP A 43 -3.84 -21.20 -20.69
N GLY A 44 -4.24 -20.69 -19.52
CA GLY A 44 -3.34 -20.15 -18.50
C GLY A 44 -2.94 -18.69 -18.72
N ASP A 45 -3.52 -18.01 -19.71
CA ASP A 45 -3.30 -16.58 -19.94
C ASP A 45 -4.02 -15.73 -18.91
N HIS A 46 -3.45 -14.55 -18.62
CA HIS A 46 -4.07 -13.57 -17.73
C HIS A 46 -5.47 -13.16 -18.21
N LEU A 47 -6.47 -13.33 -17.33
CA LEU A 47 -7.84 -12.89 -17.57
C LEU A 47 -8.20 -11.65 -16.75
N ALA A 48 -7.82 -11.60 -15.48
CA ALA A 48 -8.03 -10.42 -14.63
C ALA A 48 -7.04 -10.34 -13.47
N GLY A 49 -6.86 -9.13 -12.95
CA GLY A 49 -5.93 -8.86 -11.87
C GLY A 49 -6.02 -7.47 -11.27
N PHE A 50 -5.07 -7.17 -10.41
CA PHE A 50 -4.92 -5.89 -9.74
C PHE A 50 -3.64 -5.23 -10.23
N GLU A 51 -3.73 -4.03 -10.81
CA GLU A 51 -2.54 -3.20 -10.97
C GLU A 51 -2.25 -2.51 -9.66
N THR A 52 -1.02 -2.65 -9.19
CA THR A 52 -0.60 -2.19 -7.86
C THR A 52 0.61 -1.29 -7.94
N VAL A 53 0.75 -0.38 -6.97
CA VAL A 53 1.95 0.43 -6.76
C VAL A 53 2.79 -0.09 -5.59
N GLY A 54 4.10 0.13 -5.64
CA GLY A 54 5.05 -0.38 -4.64
C GLY A 54 5.07 0.39 -3.32
N LYS A 55 5.91 -0.05 -2.39
CA LYS A 55 6.02 0.50 -1.02
C LYS A 55 6.51 1.95 -0.94
N ASN A 56 7.17 2.45 -1.98
CA ASN A 56 7.62 3.84 -2.06
C ASN A 56 6.51 4.82 -2.48
N SER A 57 5.36 4.32 -2.93
CA SER A 57 4.22 5.13 -3.35
C SER A 57 3.58 5.91 -2.20
N THR A 58 2.93 7.03 -2.50
CA THR A 58 2.17 7.80 -1.51
C THR A 58 1.01 6.97 -0.94
N GLN A 59 0.35 6.16 -1.78
CA GLN A 59 -0.75 5.27 -1.43
C GLN A 59 -0.35 4.31 -0.30
N TYR A 60 0.78 3.60 -0.48
CA TYR A 60 1.28 2.69 0.54
C TYR A 60 1.70 3.43 1.81
N ARG A 61 2.46 4.53 1.67
CA ARG A 61 2.99 5.26 2.82
C ARG A 61 1.89 5.90 3.68
N ASP A 62 0.84 6.40 3.05
CA ASP A 62 -0.28 7.04 3.74
C ASP A 62 -1.16 6.01 4.47
N VAL A 63 -1.44 4.85 3.86
CA VAL A 63 -2.21 3.79 4.54
C VAL A 63 -1.42 3.18 5.71
N ILE A 64 -0.11 3.01 5.57
CA ILE A 64 0.75 2.55 6.66
C ILE A 64 0.72 3.56 7.80
N ARG A 65 0.89 4.85 7.50
CA ARG A 65 0.81 5.90 8.53
C ARG A 65 -0.56 5.88 9.22
N ALA A 66 -1.66 5.81 8.45
CA ALA A 66 -3.01 5.83 9.00
C ALA A 66 -3.30 4.61 9.89
N THR A 67 -2.88 3.41 9.48
CA THR A 67 -3.03 2.18 10.26
C THR A 67 -2.17 2.21 11.53
N SER A 68 -0.93 2.69 11.45
CA SER A 68 -0.06 2.90 12.62
C SER A 68 -0.64 3.90 13.61
N VAL A 69 -1.14 5.05 13.14
CA VAL A 69 -1.78 6.05 14.01
C VAL A 69 -3.00 5.46 14.71
N THR A 70 -3.80 4.66 14.00
CA THR A 70 -4.97 3.98 14.57
C THR A 70 -4.55 2.98 15.66
N ALA A 71 -3.51 2.18 15.41
CA ALA A 71 -2.97 1.24 16.39
C ALA A 71 -2.43 1.94 17.64
N ILE A 72 -1.71 3.05 17.47
CA ILE A 72 -1.20 3.89 18.58
C ILE A 72 -2.37 4.46 19.38
N LYS A 73 -3.37 5.07 18.73
CA LYS A 73 -4.55 5.59 19.43
C LYS A 73 -5.27 4.48 20.22
N ARG A 74 -5.38 3.28 19.65
CA ARG A 74 -5.95 2.12 20.37
C ARG A 74 -5.11 1.76 21.59
N SER A 75 -3.78 1.73 21.48
CA SER A 75 -2.89 1.39 22.60
C SER A 75 -2.94 2.39 23.75
N GLN A 76 -3.22 3.67 23.47
CA GLN A 76 -3.35 4.71 24.48
C GLN A 76 -4.75 4.78 25.12
N THR A 77 -5.80 4.39 24.41
CA THR A 77 -7.20 4.58 24.84
C THR A 77 -7.86 3.33 25.43
N LYS A 78 -7.44 2.14 25.02
CA LYS A 78 -7.98 0.89 25.56
C LYS A 78 -7.43 0.64 26.97
N LYS A 79 -8.33 0.61 27.96
CA LYS A 79 -8.01 0.32 29.37
C LYS A 79 -7.49 -1.10 29.62
N GLN A 80 -7.82 -2.04 28.74
CA GLN A 80 -7.32 -3.41 28.76
C GLN A 80 -6.53 -3.68 27.49
N GLN A 81 -5.29 -4.13 27.65
CA GLN A 81 -4.50 -4.69 26.57
C GLN A 81 -5.12 -6.02 26.10
N ILE A 82 -4.94 -6.32 24.81
CA ILE A 82 -5.32 -7.63 24.27
C ILE A 82 -4.33 -8.65 24.82
N ASP A 83 -4.82 -9.64 25.57
CA ASP A 83 -3.97 -10.72 26.07
C ASP A 83 -3.74 -11.78 25.00
N GLY A 84 -2.66 -11.63 24.24
CA GLY A 84 -2.25 -12.55 23.17
C GLY A 84 -1.88 -13.96 23.64
N LYS A 85 -1.88 -14.24 24.95
CA LYS A 85 -1.69 -15.61 25.49
C LYS A 85 -2.98 -16.42 25.49
N THR A 86 -4.13 -15.77 25.34
CA THR A 86 -5.44 -16.42 25.26
C THR A 86 -5.84 -16.59 23.80
N ASP A 87 -6.57 -17.65 23.46
CA ASP A 87 -7.08 -17.86 22.10
C ASP A 87 -7.93 -16.68 21.62
N ALA A 88 -8.75 -16.11 22.52
CA ALA A 88 -9.57 -14.94 22.22
C ALA A 88 -8.73 -13.68 21.92
N GLY A 89 -7.66 -13.44 22.69
CA GLY A 89 -6.78 -12.31 22.44
C GLY A 89 -5.88 -12.51 21.21
N ALA A 90 -5.39 -13.72 20.98
CA ALA A 90 -4.67 -14.08 19.76
C ALA A 90 -5.55 -13.89 18.51
N GLY A 91 -6.81 -14.34 18.56
CA GLY A 91 -7.79 -14.10 17.49
C GLY A 91 -8.02 -12.62 17.21
N GLN A 92 -8.17 -11.79 18.24
CA GLN A 92 -8.31 -10.34 18.06
C GLN A 92 -7.07 -9.69 17.41
N LEU A 93 -5.86 -10.17 17.73
CA LEU A 93 -4.63 -9.68 17.09
C LEU A 93 -4.54 -10.11 15.63
N PHE A 94 -4.96 -11.35 15.33
CA PHE A 94 -5.04 -11.87 13.97
C PHE A 94 -6.01 -11.03 13.12
N ASP A 95 -7.23 -10.79 13.59
CA ASP A 95 -8.24 -9.99 12.90
C ASP A 95 -7.75 -8.56 12.60
N LEU A 96 -6.97 -7.98 13.51
CA LEU A 96 -6.34 -6.67 13.31
C LEU A 96 -5.27 -6.70 12.23
N GLY A 97 -4.51 -7.80 12.14
CA GLY A 97 -3.53 -8.04 11.07
C GLY A 97 -4.23 -8.15 9.71
N GLU A 98 -5.29 -8.95 9.64
CA GLU A 98 -6.08 -9.14 8.42
C GLU A 98 -6.74 -7.83 7.94
N ASP A 99 -7.36 -7.07 8.85
CA ASP A 99 -7.92 -5.75 8.53
C ASP A 99 -6.85 -4.78 8.01
N ARG A 100 -5.64 -4.83 8.57
CA ARG A 100 -4.52 -4.02 8.10
C ARG A 100 -4.07 -4.44 6.70
N ASN A 101 -3.92 -5.74 6.43
CA ASN A 101 -3.50 -6.24 5.12
C ASN A 101 -4.53 -5.91 4.04
N LEU A 102 -5.82 -6.06 4.34
CA LEU A 102 -6.90 -5.65 3.44
C LEU A 102 -6.84 -4.15 3.13
N LYS A 103 -6.63 -3.29 4.14
CA LYS A 103 -6.48 -1.84 3.93
C LYS A 103 -5.30 -1.51 3.04
N ILE A 104 -4.16 -2.18 3.22
CA ILE A 104 -2.98 -2.01 2.37
C ILE A 104 -3.29 -2.41 0.93
N ALA A 105 -3.83 -3.61 0.73
CA ALA A 105 -4.15 -4.13 -0.61
C ALA A 105 -5.14 -3.22 -1.35
N ILE A 106 -6.16 -2.69 -0.66
CA ILE A 106 -7.08 -1.69 -1.20
C ILE A 106 -6.32 -0.43 -1.64
N ALA A 107 -5.50 0.13 -0.74
CA ALA A 107 -4.84 1.42 -0.99
C ALA A 107 -3.85 1.37 -2.15
N VAL A 108 -3.09 0.27 -2.30
CA VAL A 108 -2.10 0.13 -3.37
C VAL A 108 -2.68 -0.24 -4.73
N THR A 109 -3.95 -0.63 -4.79
CA THR A 109 -4.61 -0.98 -6.05
C THR A 109 -4.97 0.28 -6.83
N VAL A 110 -4.39 0.42 -8.02
CA VAL A 110 -4.60 1.58 -8.92
C VAL A 110 -5.26 1.20 -10.24
N GLY A 111 -5.43 -0.11 -10.51
CA GLY A 111 -6.11 -0.62 -11.70
C GLY A 111 -6.76 -1.98 -11.45
N LEU A 112 -7.83 -2.26 -12.22
CA LEU A 112 -8.63 -3.48 -12.13
C LEU A 112 -8.77 -4.15 -13.52
N PRO A 113 -7.66 -4.46 -14.22
CA PRO A 113 -7.72 -5.06 -15.54
C PRO A 113 -8.51 -6.37 -15.54
N GLY A 114 -9.35 -6.55 -16.56
CA GLY A 114 -10.17 -7.75 -16.74
C GLY A 114 -11.44 -7.82 -15.87
N PHE A 115 -11.55 -7.00 -14.83
CA PHE A 115 -12.79 -6.92 -14.05
C PHE A 115 -13.83 -6.03 -14.75
N THR A 116 -15.05 -6.53 -14.90
CA THR A 116 -16.16 -5.79 -15.51
C THR A 116 -17.44 -5.89 -14.70
N SER A 117 -18.31 -4.89 -14.84
CA SER A 117 -19.68 -4.88 -14.29
C SER A 117 -20.63 -4.31 -15.34
N GLY A 118 -21.70 -5.05 -15.67
CA GLY A 118 -22.60 -4.65 -16.76
C GLY A 118 -21.90 -4.52 -18.12
N GLY A 119 -20.83 -5.28 -18.35
CA GLY A 119 -20.02 -5.22 -19.58
C GLY A 119 -19.06 -4.03 -19.66
N GLN A 120 -18.98 -3.18 -18.63
CA GLN A 120 -18.06 -2.05 -18.56
C GLN A 120 -16.88 -2.35 -17.62
N PRO A 121 -15.67 -1.81 -17.88
CA PRO A 121 -14.55 -1.92 -16.96
C PRO A 121 -14.94 -1.44 -15.55
N LEU A 122 -14.58 -2.23 -14.54
CA LEU A 122 -14.90 -1.91 -13.16
C LEU A 122 -14.04 -0.72 -12.70
N PRO A 123 -14.64 0.40 -12.23
CA PRO A 123 -13.85 1.55 -11.80
C PRO A 123 -13.11 1.23 -10.50
N VAL A 124 -11.91 1.78 -10.37
CA VAL A 124 -11.07 1.66 -9.18
C VAL A 124 -11.64 2.57 -8.09
N THR A 125 -12.46 1.99 -7.22
CA THR A 125 -12.99 2.65 -6.02
C THR A 125 -12.73 1.76 -4.81
N GLU A 126 -12.59 2.36 -3.63
CA GLU A 126 -12.40 1.58 -2.39
C GLU A 126 -13.50 0.52 -2.22
N ALA A 127 -14.76 0.87 -2.49
CA ALA A 127 -15.89 -0.04 -2.38
C ALA A 127 -15.75 -1.26 -3.30
N ASN A 128 -15.36 -1.05 -4.57
CA ASN A 128 -15.20 -2.13 -5.53
C ASN A 128 -14.02 -3.04 -5.19
N VAL A 129 -12.85 -2.45 -4.87
CA VAL A 129 -11.66 -3.24 -4.50
C VAL A 129 -11.92 -4.03 -3.22
N ARG A 130 -12.54 -3.41 -2.21
CA ARG A 130 -12.95 -4.08 -0.98
C ARG A 130 -13.91 -5.24 -1.26
N ALA A 131 -14.89 -5.06 -2.13
CA ALA A 131 -15.84 -6.13 -2.46
C ALA A 131 -15.13 -7.35 -3.07
N LEU A 132 -14.17 -7.14 -3.97
CA LEU A 132 -13.37 -8.22 -4.57
C LEU A 132 -12.50 -8.93 -3.54
N LEU A 133 -11.74 -8.16 -2.75
CA LEU A 133 -10.76 -8.71 -1.80
C LEU A 133 -11.43 -9.39 -0.59
N THR A 134 -12.58 -8.89 -0.14
CA THR A 134 -13.37 -9.59 0.89
C THR A 134 -13.98 -10.89 0.36
N LYS A 135 -14.37 -10.92 -0.93
CA LYS A 135 -14.92 -12.14 -1.55
C LYS A 135 -13.85 -13.23 -1.70
N PHE A 136 -12.61 -12.83 -1.99
CA PHE A 136 -11.48 -13.73 -2.18
C PHE A 136 -10.28 -13.30 -1.32
N PRO A 137 -10.25 -13.63 -0.02
CA PRO A 137 -9.21 -13.17 0.91
C PRO A 137 -7.80 -13.53 0.48
N ALA A 138 -7.59 -14.70 -0.15
CA ALA A 138 -6.27 -15.11 -0.65
C ALA A 138 -5.68 -14.15 -1.71
N TRP A 139 -6.49 -13.29 -2.34
CA TRP A 139 -5.99 -12.25 -3.24
C TRP A 139 -5.30 -11.11 -2.49
N VAL A 140 -5.70 -10.85 -1.23
CA VAL A 140 -4.99 -9.93 -0.34
C VAL A 140 -3.56 -10.43 -0.16
N ASP A 141 -3.39 -11.71 0.20
CA ASP A 141 -2.06 -12.31 0.41
C ASP A 141 -1.19 -12.22 -0.84
N LYS A 142 -1.77 -12.47 -2.04
CA LYS A 142 -1.05 -12.32 -3.31
C LYS A 142 -0.56 -10.89 -3.54
N ILE A 143 -1.39 -9.89 -3.24
CA ILE A 143 -0.99 -8.48 -3.37
C ILE A 143 0.11 -8.15 -2.35
N ILE A 144 -0.05 -8.56 -1.09
CA ILE A 144 0.97 -8.32 -0.05
C ILE A 144 2.29 -8.99 -0.43
N ALA A 145 2.27 -10.25 -0.87
CA ALA A 145 3.46 -10.95 -1.33
C ALA A 145 4.13 -10.24 -2.52
N ALA A 146 3.34 -9.71 -3.47
CA ALA A 146 3.87 -8.96 -4.59
C ALA A 146 4.62 -7.69 -4.13
N LEU A 147 4.13 -7.00 -3.09
CA LEU A 147 4.77 -5.82 -2.49
C LEU A 147 6.12 -6.12 -1.83
N GLU A 148 6.39 -7.38 -1.45
CA GLU A 148 7.66 -7.79 -0.87
C GLU A 148 8.76 -8.05 -1.92
N VAL A 149 8.40 -8.08 -3.22
CA VAL A 149 9.35 -8.32 -4.30
C VAL A 149 9.71 -6.99 -4.97
N ASP A 150 10.83 -6.39 -4.54
CA ASP A 150 11.26 -5.07 -5.01
C ASP A 150 11.39 -4.96 -6.54
N ALA A 151 11.81 -6.03 -7.21
CA ALA A 151 11.94 -6.08 -8.68
C ALA A 151 10.61 -5.84 -9.44
N ASN A 152 9.47 -6.04 -8.78
CA ASN A 152 8.17 -5.72 -9.34
C ASN A 152 8.00 -4.21 -9.57
N PHE A 153 8.62 -3.37 -8.72
CA PHE A 153 8.38 -1.92 -8.67
C PHE A 153 9.62 -1.06 -8.92
N LEU A 154 10.81 -1.64 -8.90
CA LEU A 154 12.04 -0.94 -9.24
C LEU A 154 12.41 -1.23 -10.70
N THR A 155 12.89 -0.19 -11.40
CA THR A 155 13.61 -0.35 -12.67
C THR A 155 15.06 -0.61 -12.30
N ILE A 156 15.59 -1.77 -12.72
CA ILE A 156 17.00 -2.14 -12.56
C ILE A 156 17.82 -1.43 -13.64
#